data_AF-X1A6H6-F1
#
_entry.id   AF-X1A6H6-F1
#
_cell.length_a   1.000
_cell.length_b   1.000
_cell.length_c   1.000
_cell.angle_alpha   90.00
_cell.angle_beta   90.00
_cell.angle_gamma   90.00
#
_symmetry.space_group_name_H-M   'P 1'
#
loop_
_entity.id
_entity.type
_entity.pdbx_description
1 polymer ?
#
loop_
_entity_poly.entity_id
_entity_poly.type
_entity_poly.pdbx_seq_one_letter_code
_entity_poly.pdbx_strand_id
1 'polypeptide(L)'
;MSFTLKLDTSRILKGIVETLSSIIDETEFKVSPKEFVITAMDPSRICLLKLSIKKENFDDYKCSKESKIGLNLDDLDKILKRSSADDTIEIDFKETD
;
A
#
# COMPACT_ATOMS: atom_id res chain seq x y z
N MET A 1 3.28 -15.41 6.94
CA MET A 1 2.18 -14.44 6.76
C MET A 1 1.96 -14.21 5.27
N SER A 2 0.72 -14.02 4.81
CA SER A 2 0.44 -13.78 3.39
C SER A 2 -0.81 -12.95 3.16
N PHE A 3 -0.81 -12.19 2.07
CA PHE A 3 -1.99 -11.46 1.60
C PHE A 3 -1.98 -11.29 0.08
N THR A 4 -3.17 -11.04 -0.48
CA THR A 4 -3.40 -10.58 -1.85
C THR A 4 -4.35 -9.39 -1.82
N LEU A 5 -3.97 -8.29 -2.45
CA LEU A 5 -4.77 -7.06 -2.57
C LEU A 5 -4.93 -6.71 -4.04
N LYS A 6 -6.17 -6.51 -4.51
CA LYS A 6 -6.45 -6.17 -5.92
C LYS A 6 -7.29 -4.90 -6.03
N LEU A 7 -6.89 -4.03 -6.95
CA LEU A 7 -7.62 -2.85 -7.38
C LEU A 7 -7.68 -2.85 -8.92
N ASP A 8 -8.87 -2.76 -9.48
CA ASP A 8 -9.08 -2.80 -10.93
C ASP A 8 -8.61 -1.51 -11.62
N THR A 9 -8.47 -0.41 -10.87
CA THR A 9 -7.84 0.82 -11.34
C THR A 9 -6.58 1.16 -10.54
N SER A 10 -5.47 1.32 -11.27
CA SER A 10 -4.17 1.70 -10.72
C SER A 10 -4.16 3.08 -10.07
N ARG A 11 -5.06 3.97 -10.50
CA ARG A 11 -5.08 5.39 -10.13
C ARG A 11 -5.08 5.60 -8.62
N ILE A 12 -5.82 4.76 -7.88
CA ILE A 12 -5.95 4.88 -6.43
C ILE A 12 -4.61 4.62 -5.75
N LEU A 13 -4.03 3.43 -5.96
CA LEU A 13 -2.78 3.06 -5.30
C LEU A 13 -1.61 3.93 -5.78
N LYS A 14 -1.55 4.23 -7.08
CA LYS A 14 -0.52 5.10 -7.66
C LYS A 14 -0.57 6.50 -7.04
N GLY A 15 -1.75 7.11 -6.96
CA GLY A 15 -1.89 8.44 -6.36
C GLY A 15 -1.53 8.46 -4.86
N ILE A 16 -1.88 7.41 -4.13
CA ILE A 16 -1.48 7.24 -2.73
C ILE A 16 0.06 7.17 -2.62
N VAL A 17 0.70 6.27 -3.36
CA VAL A 17 2.14 6.05 -3.25
C VAL A 17 2.93 7.26 -3.72
N GLU A 18 2.54 7.89 -4.84
CA GLU A 18 3.16 9.11 -5.36
C GLU A 18 3.05 10.27 -4.36
N THR A 19 1.91 10.41 -3.68
CA THR A 19 1.76 11.44 -2.64
C THR A 19 2.65 11.13 -1.46
N LEU A 20 2.70 9.88 -1.00
CA LEU A 20 3.51 9.49 0.16
C LEU A 20 5.01 9.60 -0.11
N SER A 21 5.49 9.20 -1.29
CA SER A 21 6.92 9.29 -1.65
C SER A 21 7.44 10.73 -1.68
N SER A 22 6.56 11.71 -1.90
CA SER A 22 6.93 13.13 -1.81
C SER A 22 7.17 13.64 -0.38
N ILE A 23 6.78 12.86 0.64
CA ILE A 23 6.80 13.25 2.07
C ILE A 23 7.77 12.37 2.87
N ILE A 24 7.85 11.07 2.55
CA ILE A 24 8.59 10.06 3.32
C ILE A 24 9.25 9.03 2.39
N ASP A 25 10.41 8.52 2.79
CA ASP A 25 11.20 7.59 1.97
C ASP A 25 10.70 6.13 2.08
N GLU A 26 10.28 5.73 3.28
CA GLU A 26 9.89 4.35 3.61
C GLU A 26 8.61 4.32 4.44
N THR A 27 7.83 3.26 4.28
CA THR A 27 6.64 3.04 5.11
C THR A 27 6.32 1.56 5.33
N GLU A 28 5.48 1.28 6.33
CA GLU A 28 4.97 -0.07 6.60
C GLU A 28 3.54 -0.19 6.05
N PHE A 29 3.34 -1.11 5.12
CA PHE A 29 2.02 -1.55 4.71
C PHE A 29 1.51 -2.55 5.73
N LYS A 30 0.51 -2.16 6.52
CA LYS A 30 -0.17 -3.03 7.47
C LYS A 30 -1.46 -3.55 6.86
N VAL A 31 -1.50 -4.85 6.60
CA VAL A 31 -2.63 -5.53 5.98
C VAL A 31 -3.28 -6.46 7.01
N SER A 32 -4.51 -6.15 7.41
CA SER A 32 -5.28 -6.96 8.36
C SER A 32 -6.46 -7.66 7.66
N PRO A 33 -7.17 -8.61 8.28
CA PRO A 33 -8.39 -9.17 7.68
C PRO A 33 -9.54 -8.16 7.46
N LYS A 34 -9.42 -6.92 7.96
CA LYS A 34 -10.46 -5.88 7.90
C LYS A 34 -10.09 -4.70 7.01
N GLU A 35 -8.83 -4.30 7.02
CA GLU A 35 -8.36 -3.07 6.38
C GLU A 35 -6.86 -3.10 6.04
N PHE A 36 -6.52 -2.33 5.02
CA PHE A 36 -5.18 -1.89 4.67
C PHE A 36 -4.90 -0.55 5.33
N VAL A 37 -3.76 -0.43 6.02
CA VAL A 37 -3.40 0.77 6.78
C VAL A 37 -1.95 1.16 6.50
N ILE A 38 -1.74 2.46 6.31
CA ILE A 38 -0.41 3.09 6.34
C ILE A 38 -0.44 4.13 7.45
N THR A 39 0.58 4.13 8.29
CA THR A 39 0.79 5.16 9.32
C THR A 39 2.24 5.60 9.26
N ALA A 40 2.46 6.89 9.05
CA ALA A 40 3.80 7.45 8.91
C ALA A 40 3.87 8.88 9.45
N MET A 41 5.06 9.28 9.87
CA MET A 41 5.35 10.67 10.27
C MET A 41 6.27 11.29 9.23
N ASP A 42 6.13 12.59 9.02
CA ASP A 42 7.08 13.33 8.21
C ASP A 42 8.49 13.35 8.87
N PRO A 43 9.57 13.67 8.12
CA PRO A 43 10.93 13.68 8.66
C PRO A 43 11.14 14.58 9.88
N SER A 44 10.40 15.69 9.98
CA SER A 44 10.47 16.60 11.13
C SER A 44 9.66 16.11 12.35
N ARG A 45 8.86 15.05 12.18
CA ARG A 45 7.97 14.44 13.18
C ARG A 45 6.95 15.41 13.78
N ILE A 46 6.45 16.34 12.95
CA ILE A 46 5.42 17.31 13.33
C ILE A 46 4.04 16.83 12.90
N CYS A 47 3.94 16.17 11.75
CA CYS A 47 2.72 15.73 11.12
C CYS A 47 2.64 14.20 11.09
N LEU A 48 1.48 13.67 11.50
CA LEU A 48 1.15 12.25 11.37
C LEU A 48 0.20 12.06 10.19
N LEU A 49 0.58 11.18 9.27
CA LEU A 49 -0.25 10.75 8.16
C LEU A 49 -0.79 9.35 8.46
N LYS A 50 -2.12 9.19 8.36
CA LYS A 50 -2.81 7.92 8.54
C LYS A 50 -3.78 7.69 7.40
N LEU A 51 -3.52 6.66 6.61
CA LEU A 51 -4.41 6.16 5.58
C LEU A 51 -5.02 4.82 6.05
N SER A 52 -6.33 4.66 5.88
CA SER A 52 -7.01 3.37 6.05
C SER A 52 -7.98 3.15 4.88
N ILE A 53 -7.93 1.96 4.30
CA ILE A 53 -8.85 1.49 3.27
C ILE A 53 -9.44 0.17 3.76
N LYS A 54 -10.76 0.14 3.96
CA LYS A 54 -11.46 -1.08 4.37
C LYS A 54 -11.44 -2.09 3.23
N LYS A 55 -11.44 -3.39 3.57
CA LYS A 55 -11.48 -4.50 2.61
C LYS A 55 -12.59 -4.38 1.57
N GLU A 56 -13.73 -3.76 1.93
CA GLU A 56 -14.88 -3.61 1.03
C GLU A 56 -14.62 -2.66 -0.15
N ASN A 57 -13.54 -1.86 -0.10
CA ASN A 57 -13.17 -0.93 -1.17
C ASN A 57 -12.07 -1.51 -2.09
N PHE A 58 -11.74 -2.78 -1.93
CA PHE A 58 -10.85 -3.52 -2.83
C PHE A 58 -11.68 -4.48 -3.68
N ASP A 59 -11.25 -4.73 -4.91
CA ASP A 59 -11.93 -5.65 -5.83
C ASP A 59 -11.67 -7.12 -5.44
N ASP A 60 -10.48 -7.43 -4.92
CA ASP A 60 -10.18 -8.67 -4.21
C ASP A 60 -9.29 -8.36 -3.00
N TYR A 61 -9.59 -9.01 -1.88
CA TYR A 61 -8.89 -8.81 -0.62
C TYR A 61 -8.80 -10.12 0.14
N LYS A 62 -7.61 -10.73 0.16
CA LYS A 62 -7.33 -11.97 0.87
C LYS A 62 -6.26 -11.71 1.91
N CYS A 63 -6.65 -11.74 3.18
CA CYS A 63 -5.72 -11.65 4.30
C CYS A 63 -6.35 -12.38 5.49
N SER A 64 -5.73 -13.47 5.94
CA SER A 64 -6.24 -14.29 7.04
C SER A 64 -5.67 -13.87 8.41
N LYS A 65 -4.45 -13.32 8.42
CA LYS A 65 -3.74 -12.84 9.61
C LYS A 65 -3.07 -11.52 9.27
N GLU A 66 -2.97 -10.64 10.28
CA GLU A 66 -2.25 -9.38 10.12
C GLU A 66 -0.83 -9.63 9.58
N SER A 67 -0.48 -8.89 8.54
CA SER A 67 0.81 -8.93 7.87
C SER A 67 1.34 -7.51 7.76
N LYS A 68 2.65 -7.35 7.88
CA LYS A 68 3.35 -6.07 7.78
C LYS A 68 4.49 -6.21 6.81
N ILE A 69 4.65 -5.25 5.92
CA ILE A 69 5.78 -5.21 4.99
C ILE A 69 6.29 -3.77 4.92
N GLY A 70 7.59 -3.61 5.21
CA GLY A 70 8.31 -2.35 5.00
C GLY A 70 8.66 -2.21 3.51
N LEU A 71 8.39 -1.05 2.94
CA LEU A 71 8.62 -0.77 1.52
C LEU A 71 9.30 0.59 1.38
N ASN A 72 10.27 0.65 0.46
CA ASN A 72 10.78 1.91 -0.05
C ASN A 72 9.76 2.48 -1.04
N LEU A 73 9.30 3.71 -0.78
CA LEU A 73 8.23 4.34 -1.54
C LEU A 73 8.71 4.88 -2.89
N ASP A 74 9.96 5.31 -2.99
CA ASP A 74 10.54 5.74 -4.27
C ASP A 74 10.59 4.60 -5.28
N ASP A 75 10.99 3.42 -4.84
CA ASP A 75 11.06 2.25 -5.70
C ASP A 75 9.67 1.72 -6.06
N LEU A 76 8.74 1.73 -5.10
CA LEU A 76 7.34 1.37 -5.38
C LEU A 76 6.71 2.34 -6.37
N ASP A 77 6.91 3.65 -6.21
CA ASP A 77 6.42 4.68 -7.12
C ASP A 77 6.95 4.47 -8.55
N LYS A 78 8.27 4.22 -8.70
CA LYS A 78 8.86 3.90 -10.01
C LYS A 78 8.21 2.67 -10.67
N ILE A 79 7.90 1.64 -9.89
CA ILE A 79 7.23 0.43 -10.40
C ILE A 79 5.80 0.76 -10.84
N LEU A 80 5.04 1.46 -10.00
CA LEU A 80 3.64 1.83 -10.25
C LEU A 80 3.48 2.80 -11.42
N LYS A 81 4.47 3.68 -11.65
CA LYS A 81 4.49 4.60 -12.79
C LYS A 81 4.47 3.90 -14.15
N ARG A 82 4.84 2.61 -14.23
CA ARG A 82 4.76 1.81 -15.46
C ARG A 82 3.34 1.34 -15.81
N SER A 83 2.39 1.48 -14.89
CA SER A 83 0.97 1.17 -15.14
C SER A 83 0.22 2.36 -15.73
N SER A 84 -0.69 2.06 -16.66
CA SER A 84 -1.71 2.98 -17.17
C SER A 84 -2.84 3.15 -16.14
N ALA A 85 -3.59 4.25 -16.21
CA ALA A 85 -4.59 4.59 -15.19
C ALA A 85 -5.72 3.56 -15.02
N ASP A 86 -6.02 2.80 -16.07
CA ASP A 86 -7.08 1.80 -16.12
C ASP A 86 -6.55 0.37 -15.94
N ASP A 87 -5.25 0.21 -15.68
CA ASP A 87 -4.65 -1.10 -15.42
C ASP A 87 -5.04 -1.59 -14.02
N THR A 88 -5.31 -2.89 -13.94
CA THR A 88 -5.49 -3.60 -12.67
C THR A 88 -4.14 -3.79 -11.97
N ILE A 89 -4.11 -3.51 -10.66
CA ILE A 89 -2.95 -3.79 -9.81
C ILE A 89 -3.31 -4.89 -8.81
N GLU A 90 -2.42 -5.86 -8.68
CA GLU A 90 -2.45 -6.89 -7.64
C GLU A 90 -1.13 -6.89 -6.86
N ILE A 91 -1.22 -6.90 -5.53
CA ILE A 91 -0.08 -7.04 -4.62
C ILE A 91 -0.20 -8.37 -3.90
N ASP A 92 0.74 -9.27 -4.17
CA ASP A 92 0.88 -10.53 -3.47
C ASP A 92 2.09 -10.50 -2.53
N PHE A 93 1.86 -10.94 -1.30
CA PHE A 93 2.91 -11.18 -0.33
C PHE A 93 2.79 -12.59 0.22
N LYS A 94 3.94 -13.29 0.24
CA LYS A 94 4.10 -14.58 0.91
C LYS A 94 5.42 -14.54 1.67
N GLU A 95 5.33 -14.57 2.99
CA GLU A 95 6.48 -14.79 3.85
C GLU A 95 6.98 -16.22 3.62
N THR A 96 8.25 -16.35 3.27
CA THR A 96 8.94 -17.64 3.16
C THR A 96 9.78 -17.81 4.41
N ASP A 97 9.64 -18.94 5.09
CA ASP A 97 10.46 -19.30 6.26
C ASP A 97 11.95 -19.44 5.91
#